data_AF-T0ZAN3-F1
#
_entry.id   AF-T0ZAN3-F1
#
_cell.length_a   1.000
_cell.length_b   1.000
_cell.length_c   1.000
_cell.angle_alpha   90.00
_cell.angle_beta   90.00
_cell.angle_gamma   90.00
#
_symmetry.space_group_name_H-M   'P 1'
#
loop_
_entity.id
_entity.type
_entity.pdbx_description
1 polymer ?
#
loop_
_entity_poly.entity_id
_entity_poly.type
_entity_poly.pdbx_seq_one_letter_code
_entity_poly.pdbx_strand_id
1 'polypeptide(L)'
;ACTPRGLHVAGVQLTARGSYTLELADGARIVIGRDQSQQRLDRFLTVWPQLAARHSQMFVYADLRYANGFAVRWPDASTPSVTPSSTPSAGNT
;
A
#
# COMPACT_ATOMS: atom_id res chain seq x y z
N ALA A 1 10.41 6.63 22.85
CA ALA A 1 10.27 7.69 21.84
C ALA A 1 9.50 7.12 20.66
N CYS A 2 8.37 7.72 20.27
CA CYS A 2 7.64 7.32 19.07
C CYS A 2 8.32 7.98 17.88
N THR A 3 9.11 7.24 17.12
CA THR A 3 9.79 7.80 15.94
C THR A 3 8.75 8.04 14.85
N PRO A 4 8.57 9.29 14.34
CA PRO A 4 7.68 9.53 13.23
C PRO A 4 8.20 8.75 12.02
N ARG A 5 7.40 7.81 11.50
CA ARG A 5 7.73 7.13 10.25
C ARG A 5 7.41 8.05 9.08
N GLY A 6 8.44 8.78 8.65
CA GLY A 6 8.38 9.64 7.48
C GLY A 6 8.27 8.83 6.20
N LEU A 7 7.66 9.42 5.17
CA LEU A 7 7.69 8.89 3.82
C LEU A 7 8.95 9.41 3.14
N HIS A 8 9.82 8.51 2.69
CA HIS A 8 11.03 8.86 1.97
C HIS A 8 10.83 8.55 0.49
N VAL A 9 10.72 9.60 -0.34
CA VAL A 9 10.56 9.43 -1.79
C VAL A 9 11.90 9.06 -2.41
N ALA A 10 11.95 7.91 -3.09
CA ALA A 10 13.11 7.46 -3.87
C ALA A 10 13.00 7.87 -5.34
N GLY A 11 11.78 8.01 -5.86
CA GLY A 11 11.57 8.39 -7.25
C GLY A 11 10.14 8.78 -7.57
N VAL A 12 9.99 9.39 -8.75
CA VAL A 12 8.70 9.73 -9.35
C VAL A 12 8.64 9.16 -10.75
N GLN A 13 7.52 8.53 -11.07
CA GLN A 13 7.20 8.05 -12.41
C GLN A 13 6.01 8.83 -12.95
N LEU A 14 6.14 9.30 -14.19
CA LEU A 14 5.08 9.95 -14.94
C LEU A 14 4.80 9.13 -16.20
N THR A 15 3.58 8.61 -16.34
CA THR A 15 3.21 7.87 -17.53
C THR A 15 2.95 8.80 -18.71
N ALA A 16 2.97 8.28 -19.95
CA ALA A 16 2.62 9.05 -21.16
C ALA A 16 1.20 9.66 -21.10
N ARG A 17 0.30 9.10 -20.27
CA ARG A 17 -1.05 9.62 -20.04
C ARG A 17 -1.12 10.68 -18.93
N GLY A 18 0.02 11.07 -18.36
CA GLY A 18 0.11 12.10 -17.31
C GLY A 18 -0.22 11.61 -15.90
N SER A 19 -0.21 10.30 -15.64
CA SER A 19 -0.46 9.77 -14.29
C SER A 19 0.83 9.70 -13.49
N TYR A 20 0.81 10.25 -12.27
CA TYR A 20 1.93 10.19 -11.32
C TYR A 20 1.87 8.96 -10.43
N THR A 21 3.04 8.39 -10.20
CA THR A 21 3.31 7.36 -9.20
C THR A 21 4.59 7.72 -8.45
N LEU A 22 4.58 7.65 -7.12
CA LEU A 22 5.77 7.79 -6.29
C LEU A 22 6.29 6.41 -5.89
N GLU A 23 7.60 6.27 -5.91
CA GLU A 23 8.31 5.12 -5.35
C GLU A 23 9.00 5.59 -4.07
N LEU A 24 8.77 4.86 -2.98
CA LEU A 24 9.34 5.13 -1.67
C LEU A 24 10.62 4.30 -1.47
N ALA A 25 11.50 4.76 -0.59
CA ALA A 25 12.80 4.15 -0.33
C ALA A 25 12.69 2.74 0.30
N ASP A 26 11.56 2.42 0.90
CA ASP A 26 11.23 1.10 1.45
C ASP A 26 10.61 0.15 0.42
N GLY A 27 10.50 0.58 -0.84
CA GLY A 27 9.89 -0.18 -1.94
C GLY A 27 8.38 -0.02 -2.06
N ALA A 28 7.74 0.75 -1.17
CA ALA A 28 6.31 1.02 -1.26
C ALA A 28 5.99 1.95 -2.44
N ARG A 29 4.77 1.84 -2.97
CA ARG A 29 4.32 2.63 -4.12
C ARG A 29 3.06 3.42 -3.81
N ILE A 30 3.03 4.69 -4.21
CA ILE A 30 1.85 5.56 -4.10
C ILE A 30 1.39 5.94 -5.52
N VAL A 31 0.20 5.48 -5.93
CA VAL A 31 -0.42 5.89 -7.19
C VAL A 31 -1.31 7.09 -6.94
N ILE A 32 -0.98 8.23 -7.54
CA ILE A 32 -1.70 9.49 -7.33
C ILE A 32 -2.75 9.68 -8.43
N GLY A 33 -2.41 9.30 -9.66
CA GLY A 33 -3.22 9.59 -10.83
C GLY A 33 -2.80 10.87 -11.54
N ARG A 34 -3.63 11.33 -12.47
CA ARG A 34 -3.41 12.53 -13.28
C ARG A 34 -4.07 13.76 -12.67
N ASP A 35 -5.38 13.68 -12.45
CA ASP A 35 -6.19 14.82 -12.04
C ASP A 35 -6.09 15.07 -10.54
N GLN A 36 -6.04 16.35 -10.16
CA GLN A 36 -5.99 16.79 -8.75
C GLN A 36 -4.86 16.12 -7.95
N SER A 37 -3.73 15.82 -8.61
CA SER A 37 -2.65 15.02 -8.02
C SER A 37 -2.11 15.60 -6.72
N GLN A 38 -1.89 16.92 -6.67
CA GLN A 38 -1.48 17.63 -5.46
C GLN A 38 -2.52 17.51 -4.35
N GLN A 39 -3.79 17.84 -4.63
CA GLN A 39 -4.87 17.77 -3.64
C GLN A 39 -5.06 16.34 -3.07
N ARG A 40 -4.93 15.32 -3.92
CA ARG A 40 -5.01 13.91 -3.51
C ARG A 40 -3.84 13.52 -2.59
N LEU A 41 -2.63 13.97 -2.92
CA LEU A 41 -1.46 13.76 -2.10
C LEU A 41 -1.58 14.49 -0.75
N ASP A 42 -1.98 15.75 -0.74
CA ASP A 42 -2.16 16.54 0.49
C ASP A 42 -3.17 15.90 1.44
N ARG A 43 -4.30 15.42 0.90
CA ARG A 43 -5.30 14.68 1.68
C ARG A 43 -4.71 13.42 2.30
N PHE A 44 -3.89 12.68 1.57
CA PHE A 44 -3.22 11.50 2.10
C PHE A 44 -2.22 11.86 3.21
N LEU A 45 -1.36 12.86 2.99
CA LEU A 45 -0.35 13.31 3.95
C LEU A 45 -0.97 13.84 5.25
N THR A 46 -2.18 14.43 5.18
CA THR A 46 -2.93 14.91 6.34
C THR A 46 -3.30 13.75 7.30
N VAL A 47 -3.63 12.58 6.74
CA VAL A 47 -4.07 11.41 7.50
C VAL A 47 -2.91 10.45 7.81
N TRP A 48 -1.81 10.54 7.06
CA TRP A 48 -0.66 9.64 7.18
C TRP A 48 -0.13 9.44 8.61
N PRO A 49 0.10 10.48 9.44
CA PRO A 49 0.60 10.28 10.80
C PRO A 49 -0.28 9.36 11.64
N GLN A 50 -1.61 9.44 11.45
CA GLN A 50 -2.57 8.59 12.17
C GLN A 50 -2.52 7.15 11.69
N LEU A 51 -2.34 6.92 10.38
CA LEU A 51 -2.18 5.59 9.81
C LEU A 51 -0.85 4.95 10.24
N ALA A 52 0.24 5.72 10.16
CA ALA A 52 1.57 5.28 10.55
C ALA A 52 1.66 4.92 12.05
N ALA A 53 0.87 5.58 12.89
CA ALA A 53 0.77 5.26 14.33
C ALA A 53 -0.02 3.96 14.61
N ARG A 54 -0.97 3.60 13.74
CA ARG A 54 -1.84 2.41 13.91
C ARG A 54 -1.21 1.12 13.38
N HIS A 55 -0.29 1.21 12.43
CA HIS A 55 0.33 0.06 11.79
C HIS A 55 1.81 -0.02 12.14
N SER A 56 2.28 -1.20 12.56
CA SER A 56 3.69 -1.43 12.92
C SER A 56 4.61 -1.59 11.71
N GLN A 57 4.06 -1.87 10.52
CA GLN A 57 4.79 -2.02 9.26
C GLN A 57 4.45 -0.89 8.29
N MET A 58 5.32 -0.63 7.32
CA MET A 58 4.99 0.23 6.18
C MET A 58 3.96 -0.44 5.26
N PHE A 59 3.14 0.36 4.60
CA PHE A 59 2.26 -0.14 3.55
C PHE A 59 3.09 -0.54 2.33
N VAL A 60 2.58 -1.45 1.51
CA VAL A 60 3.25 -1.83 0.24
C VAL A 60 2.70 -1.04 -0.95
N TYR A 61 1.45 -0.59 -0.86
CA TYR A 61 0.78 0.13 -1.93
C TYR A 61 -0.30 1.09 -1.41
N ALA A 62 -0.38 2.29 -1.97
CA ALA A 62 -1.46 3.24 -1.73
C ALA A 62 -2.01 3.77 -3.07
N ASP A 63 -3.34 3.79 -3.22
CA ASP A 63 -4.04 4.32 -4.39
C ASP A 63 -4.89 5.53 -3.99
N LEU A 64 -4.47 6.71 -4.44
CA LEU A 64 -5.12 7.98 -4.11
C LEU A 64 -6.16 8.39 -5.16
N ARG A 65 -6.47 7.54 -6.14
CA ARG A 65 -7.30 7.93 -7.28
C ARG A 65 -8.78 8.10 -6.98
N TYR A 66 -9.22 7.73 -5.77
CA TYR A 66 -10.61 7.82 -5.35
C TYR A 66 -11.00 9.26 -5.01
N ALA A 67 -12.18 9.70 -5.47
CA ALA A 67 -12.64 11.07 -5.31
C ALA A 67 -12.69 11.54 -3.84
N ASN A 68 -13.13 10.65 -2.93
CA ASN A 68 -13.37 10.99 -1.52
C ASN A 68 -12.45 10.24 -0.54
N GLY A 69 -11.36 9.63 -1.03
CA GLY A 69 -10.50 8.84 -0.15
C GLY A 69 -9.30 8.24 -0.87
N PHE A 70 -8.81 7.14 -0.30
CA PHE A 70 -7.71 6.36 -0.85
C PHE A 70 -7.77 4.93 -0.31
N ALA A 71 -7.16 3.99 -1.02
CA ALA A 71 -6.99 2.62 -0.59
C ALA A 71 -5.54 2.38 -0.19
N VAL A 72 -5.30 1.70 0.94
CA VAL A 72 -3.95 1.34 1.40
C VAL A 72 -3.89 -0.16 1.58
N ARG A 73 -2.87 -0.79 1.01
CA ARG A 73 -2.55 -2.20 1.20
C ARG A 73 -1.35 -2.32 2.11
N TRP A 74 -1.55 -3.03 3.21
CA TRP A 74 -0.50 -3.42 4.14
C TRP A 74 0.09 -4.78 3.71
N PRO A 75 1.34 -5.08 4.09
CA PRO A 75 1.86 -6.43 3.95
C PRO A 75 0.97 -7.40 4.73
N ASP A 76 0.70 -8.58 4.17
CA ASP A 76 0.01 -9.63 4.90
C ASP A 76 0.87 -10.03 6.11
N ALA A 77 0.30 -9.94 7.31
CA ALA A 77 0.87 -10.60 8.47
C ALA A 77 0.70 -12.10 8.20
N SER A 78 1.77 -12.76 7.77
CA SER A 78 1.80 -14.16 7.33
C SER A 78 0.80 -15.05 8.09
N THR A 79 -0.39 -15.24 7.53
CA THR A 79 -1.24 -16.36 7.89
C THR A 79 -0.59 -17.56 7.22
N PRO A 80 -0.10 -18.57 7.96
CA PRO A 80 0.39 -19.78 7.32
C PRO A 80 -0.72 -20.30 6.45
N SER A 81 -0.41 -20.46 5.16
CA SER A 81 -1.29 -21.12 4.21
C SER A 81 -1.55 -22.52 4.76
N VAL A 82 -2.71 -22.71 5.41
CA VAL A 82 -3.30 -24.03 5.58
C VAL A 82 -3.68 -24.47 4.18
N THR A 83 -2.74 -25.12 3.51
CA THR A 83 -2.99 -25.98 2.36
C THR A 83 -4.14 -26.91 2.77
N PRO A 84 -5.31 -26.89 2.12
CA PRO A 84 -6.32 -27.90 2.40
C PRO A 84 -5.71 -29.24 2.01
N SER A 85 -5.51 -30.09 3.02
CA SER A 85 -5.03 -31.46 2.86
C SER A 85 -5.83 -32.16 1.76
N SER A 86 -5.15 -32.54 0.69
CA SER A 86 -5.61 -33.56 -0.23
C SER A 86 -5.87 -34.84 0.56
N THR A 87 -7.15 -35.13 0.79
CA THR A 87 -7.64 -36.40 1.34
C THR A 87 -7.11 -37.56 0.49
N PRO A 88 -6.41 -38.56 1.07
CA PRO A 88 -6.14 -39.78 0.35
C PRO A 88 -7.46 -40.55 0.23
N SER A 89 -7.93 -40.72 -1.00
CA SER A 89 -9.02 -41.63 -1.35
C SER A 89 -8.60 -43.06 -1.00
N ALA A 90 -9.25 -43.64 0.02
CA ALA A 90 -9.04 -45.03 0.40
C ALA A 90 -9.64 -45.94 -0.68
N GLY A 91 -8.77 -46.57 -1.46
CA GLY A 91 -9.10 -47.67 -2.36
C GLY A 91 -8.21 -48.86 -2.05
N ASN A 92 -8.66 -49.72 -1.13
CA ASN A 92 -8.29 -51.14 -1.04
C ASN A 92 -9.13 -51.87 0.03
N THR A 93 -10.16 -52.60 -0.40
CA THR A 93 -10.49 -54.00 -0.05
C THR A 93 -11.77 -54.38 -0.78
#